data_AF-A0A7S2WNP4-F1
#
_entry.id   AF-A0A7S2WNP4-F1
#
_cell.length_a   1.000
_cell.length_b   1.000
_cell.length_c   1.000
_cell.angle_alpha   90.00
_cell.angle_beta   90.00
_cell.angle_gamma   90.00
#
_symmetry.space_group_name_H-M   'P 1'
#
loop_
_entity.id
_entity.type
_entity.pdbx_description
1 polymer ?
#
loop_
_entity_poly.entity_id
_entity_poly.type
_entity_poly.pdbx_seq_one_letter_code
_entity_poly.pdbx_strand_id
1 'polypeptide(L)'
;LLYELQEPINVGADKISGCPYGGPIAAISQSSVAMREAGAAADEEESATLTIFSSSGARLAETVLRQQFRVVGLGWTADERLVVVHEEGTVAVYDLFGRVVFSFLLLPISQHLKVLEAVVWP
;
A
#
# COMPACT_ATOMS: atom_id res chain seq x y z
N LEU A 1 -2.96 18.42 -23.08
CA LEU A 1 -3.92 18.06 -22.02
C LEU A 1 -3.18 17.11 -21.08
N LEU A 2 -2.39 17.68 -20.17
CA LEU A 2 -1.66 16.95 -19.13
C LEU A 2 -2.62 16.84 -17.95
N TYR A 3 -3.06 15.62 -17.62
CA TYR A 3 -3.82 15.39 -16.40
C TYR A 3 -2.82 15.46 -15.24
N GLU A 4 -2.76 16.60 -14.57
CA GLU A 4 -2.08 16.71 -13.27
C GLU A 4 -2.89 15.91 -12.25
N LEU A 5 -2.21 14.99 -11.57
CA LEU A 5 -2.77 14.34 -10.38
C LEU A 5 -3.05 15.43 -9.34
N GLN A 6 -4.21 15.30 -8.68
CA GLN A 6 -4.69 16.33 -7.75
C GLN A 6 -3.78 16.47 -6.51
N GLU A 7 -2.92 15.49 -6.24
CA GLU A 7 -1.89 15.51 -5.21
C GLU A 7 -0.53 15.08 -5.79
N PRO A 8 0.57 15.72 -5.36
CA PRO A 8 1.91 15.36 -5.81
C PRO A 8 2.30 14.00 -5.23
N ILE A 9 2.31 12.98 -6.09
CA ILE A 9 2.86 11.67 -5.75
C ILE A 9 4.36 11.64 -5.98
N ASN A 10 5.13 11.15 -5.01
CA ASN A 10 6.58 11.04 -5.15
C ASN A 10 6.93 9.69 -5.79
N VAL A 11 6.96 9.65 -7.12
CA VAL A 11 7.25 8.43 -7.91
C VAL A 11 8.59 7.78 -7.55
N GLY A 12 9.55 8.53 -6.99
CA GLY A 12 10.84 8.01 -6.55
C GLY A 12 10.84 7.32 -5.18
N ALA A 13 9.82 7.54 -4.35
CA ALA A 13 9.75 7.02 -2.98
C ALA A 13 8.50 6.15 -2.74
N ASP A 14 7.41 6.43 -3.44
CA ASP A 14 6.12 5.77 -3.28
C ASP A 14 6.02 4.54 -4.19
N LYS A 15 5.41 3.46 -3.68
CA LYS A 15 5.06 2.31 -4.51
C LYS A 15 3.77 2.58 -5.26
N ILE A 16 3.80 2.43 -6.58
CA ILE A 16 2.65 2.71 -7.44
C ILE A 16 2.31 1.46 -8.24
N SER A 17 1.02 1.18 -8.39
CA SER A 17 0.54 0.13 -9.28
C SER A 17 -0.72 0.57 -10.02
N GLY A 18 -0.77 0.31 -11.32
CA GLY A 18 -1.94 0.58 -12.15
C GLY A 18 -2.75 -0.69 -12.36
N CYS A 19 -4.07 -0.57 -12.32
CA CYS A 19 -4.96 -1.68 -12.66
C CYS A 19 -4.76 -2.09 -14.12
N PRO A 20 -4.77 -3.41 -14.44
CA PRO A 20 -4.81 -3.85 -15.83
C PRO A 20 -6.03 -3.25 -16.56
N TYR A 21 -5.89 -3.06 -17.88
CA TYR A 21 -6.94 -2.54 -18.77
C TYR A 21 -7.38 -1.08 -18.57
N GLY A 22 -6.56 -0.24 -17.93
CA GLY A 22 -6.83 1.20 -17.83
C GLY A 22 -7.78 1.59 -16.70
N GLY A 23 -7.89 0.73 -15.70
CA GLY A 23 -8.63 0.98 -14.46
C GLY A 23 -7.92 1.96 -13.51
N PRO A 24 -8.26 1.91 -12.21
CA PRO A 24 -7.72 2.82 -11.21
C PRO A 24 -6.22 2.61 -10.92
N ILE A 25 -5.59 3.62 -10.33
CA ILE A 25 -4.16 3.64 -9.96
C ILE A 25 -4.08 3.64 -8.43
N ALA A 26 -3.28 2.76 -7.85
CA ALA A 26 -2.99 2.74 -6.43
C ALA A 26 -1.58 3.26 -6.16
N ALA A 27 -1.45 3.96 -5.05
CA ALA A 27 -0.22 4.54 -4.55
C ALA A 27 -0.09 4.25 -3.06
N ILE A 28 1.09 3.85 -2.62
CA ILE A 28 1.42 3.72 -1.21
C ILE A 28 2.60 4.63 -0.91
N SER A 29 2.35 5.62 -0.06
CA SER A 29 3.40 6.44 0.51
C SER A 29 3.74 5.92 1.89
N GLN A 30 4.98 5.47 2.08
CA GLN A 30 5.46 5.01 3.37
C GLN A 30 6.19 6.17 4.06
N SER A 31 5.69 6.58 5.22
CA SER A 31 6.32 7.60 6.06
C SER A 31 6.73 6.97 7.39
N SER A 32 8.04 6.91 7.63
CA SER A 32 8.57 6.57 8.95
C SER A 32 8.64 7.85 9.77
N VAL A 33 7.60 8.14 10.56
CA VAL A 33 7.65 9.24 11.52
C VAL A 33 8.40 8.72 12.73
N ALA A 34 9.70 9.02 12.82
CA ALA A 34 10.45 8.84 14.05
C ALA A 34 9.91 9.85 15.08
N MET A 35 8.92 9.44 15.88
CA MET A 35 8.35 10.26 16.94
C MET A 35 9.39 10.40 18.05
N ARG A 36 10.22 11.44 17.97
CA ARG A 36 11.20 11.80 19.01
C ARG A 36 10.50 12.54 20.15
N GLU A 37 9.51 11.93 20.79
CA GLU A 37 8.93 12.47 22.02
C GLU A 37 9.68 11.90 23.24
N ALA A 38 10.51 12.76 23.80
CA ALA A 38 11.06 12.76 25.16
C ALA A 38 10.96 11.46 26.00
N GLY A 39 11.98 10.60 25.90
CA GLY A 39 12.45 9.80 27.03
C GLY A 39 11.94 8.36 27.18
N ALA A 40 11.05 7.88 26.32
CA ALA A 40 10.74 6.45 26.19
C ALA A 40 11.23 5.94 24.83
N ALA A 41 11.58 4.65 24.74
CA ALA A 41 12.12 4.03 23.55
C ALA A 41 11.37 4.48 22.28
N ALA A 42 12.12 4.93 21.27
CA ALA A 42 11.56 5.37 20.00
C ALA A 42 10.92 4.16 19.29
N ASP A 43 9.62 3.97 19.48
CA ASP A 43 8.83 3.12 18.61
C ASP A 43 8.75 3.85 17.26
N GLU A 44 9.48 3.34 16.27
CA GLU A 44 9.33 3.77 14.88
C GLU A 44 7.96 3.31 14.40
N GLU A 45 6.93 4.13 14.60
CA GLU A 45 5.62 3.89 14.02
C GLU A 45 5.72 4.15 12.52
N GLU A 46 5.99 3.08 11.76
CA GLU A 46 5.98 3.12 10.30
C GLU A 46 4.53 3.17 9.85
N SER A 47 4.07 4.35 9.43
CA SER A 47 2.74 4.54 8.86
C SER A 47 2.82 4.50 7.34
N ALA A 48 1.86 3.85 6.70
CA ALA A 48 1.73 3.89 5.25
C ALA A 48 0.36 4.40 4.84
N THR A 49 0.30 5.36 3.93
CA THR A 49 -0.95 5.87 3.37
C THR A 49 -1.18 5.23 2.01
N LEU A 50 -2.26 4.45 1.91
CA LEU A 50 -2.77 3.90 0.67
C LEU A 50 -3.74 4.91 0.04
N THR A 51 -3.44 5.34 -1.18
CA THR A 51 -4.30 6.22 -1.97
C THR A 51 -4.68 5.53 -3.28
N ILE A 52 -5.98 5.49 -3.57
CA ILE A 52 -6.52 4.97 -4.84
C ILE A 52 -7.02 6.16 -5.65
N PHE A 53 -6.55 6.27 -6.88
CA PHE A 53 -6.94 7.26 -7.87
C PHE A 53 -7.73 6.59 -9.00
N SER A 54 -8.69 7.31 -9.57
CA SER A 54 -9.31 6.93 -10.83
C SER A 54 -8.31 7.05 -11.98
N SER A 55 -8.63 6.47 -13.13
CA SER A 55 -7.86 6.66 -14.37
C SER A 55 -7.82 8.12 -14.85
N SER A 56 -8.74 8.97 -14.37
CA SER A 56 -8.74 10.42 -14.60
C SER A 56 -7.88 11.21 -13.61
N GLY A 57 -7.24 10.54 -12.65
CA GLY A 57 -6.40 11.17 -11.62
C GLY A 57 -7.15 11.73 -10.42
N ALA A 58 -8.46 11.46 -10.29
CA ALA A 58 -9.25 11.87 -9.13
C ALA A 58 -9.05 10.89 -7.98
N ARG A 59 -8.83 11.38 -6.76
CA ARG A 59 -8.71 10.51 -5.57
C ARG A 59 -10.06 9.85 -5.28
N LEU A 60 -10.11 8.51 -5.35
CA LEU A 60 -11.27 7.70 -5.04
C LEU A 60 -11.31 7.33 -3.56
N ALA A 61 -10.17 6.93 -3.01
CA ALA A 61 -10.06 6.50 -1.62
C ALA A 61 -8.68 6.83 -1.05
N GLU A 62 -8.65 7.03 0.26
CA GLU A 62 -7.43 7.16 1.04
C GLU A 62 -7.60 6.38 2.33
N THR A 63 -6.62 5.56 2.67
CA THR A 63 -6.67 4.67 3.83
C THR A 63 -5.30 4.64 4.49
N VAL A 64 -5.27 5.00 5.77
CA VAL A 64 -4.05 4.93 6.57
C VAL A 64 -3.88 3.50 7.08
N LEU A 65 -2.85 2.84 6.60
CA LEU A 65 -2.40 1.53 7.08
C LEU A 65 -1.63 1.74 8.39
N ARG A 66 -2.34 1.63 9.51
CA ARG A 66 -1.77 1.75 10.87
C ARG A 66 -1.11 0.46 11.36
N GLN A 67 -0.36 -0.20 10.49
CA GLN A 67 0.28 -1.47 10.81
C GLN A 67 1.79 -1.25 10.92
N GLN A 68 2.40 -1.85 11.95
CA GLN A 68 3.84 -1.80 12.25
C GLN A 68 4.75 -2.47 11.19
N PHE A 69 4.22 -2.77 9.99
CA PHE A 69 4.90 -3.58 8.99
C PHE A 69 4.92 -2.91 7.63
N ARG A 70 6.13 -2.78 7.09
CA ARG A 70 6.42 -2.25 5.76
C ARG A 70 5.66 -2.98 4.65
N VAL A 71 5.24 -2.22 3.63
CA VAL A 71 4.63 -2.78 2.42
C VAL A 71 5.71 -3.20 1.42
N VAL A 72 5.73 -4.50 1.10
CA VAL A 72 6.75 -5.11 0.24
C VAL A 72 6.23 -5.40 -1.17
N GLY A 73 4.91 -5.54 -1.35
CA GLY A 73 4.30 -5.70 -2.67
C GLY A 73 3.01 -4.91 -2.82
N LEU A 74 2.76 -4.45 -4.05
CA LEU A 74 1.54 -3.75 -4.44
C LEU A 74 1.14 -4.19 -5.85
N GLY A 75 -0.10 -4.61 -6.04
CA GLY A 75 -0.61 -4.85 -7.37
C GLY A 75 -2.09 -5.09 -7.46
N TRP A 76 -2.61 -5.11 -8.68
CA TRP A 76 -4.03 -5.25 -8.95
C TRP A 76 -4.36 -6.63 -9.51
N THR A 77 -5.51 -7.15 -9.14
CA THR A 77 -6.12 -8.29 -9.80
C THR A 77 -6.88 -7.85 -11.06
N ALA A 78 -7.20 -8.80 -11.94
CA ALA A 78 -8.02 -8.56 -13.14
C ALA A 78 -9.45 -8.07 -12.82
N ASP A 79 -9.96 -8.30 -11.60
CA ASP A 79 -11.27 -7.85 -11.13
C ASP A 79 -11.22 -6.54 -10.31
N GLU A 80 -10.20 -5.71 -10.55
CA GLU A 80 -10.04 -4.37 -9.94
C GLU A 80 -9.94 -4.40 -8.40
N ARG A 81 -9.31 -5.44 -7.84
CA ARG A 81 -8.97 -5.51 -6.41
C ARG A 81 -7.51 -5.19 -6.21
N LEU A 82 -7.22 -4.39 -5.19
CA LEU A 82 -5.86 -4.04 -4.84
C LEU A 82 -5.30 -5.02 -3.82
N VAL A 83 -4.20 -5.66 -4.15
CA VAL A 83 -3.44 -6.56 -3.28
C VAL A 83 -2.26 -5.81 -2.69
N VAL A 84 -2.20 -5.78 -1.36
CA VAL A 84 -1.10 -5.23 -0.58
C VAL A 84 -0.43 -6.35 0.19
N VAL A 85 0.88 -6.48 0.04
CA VAL A 85 1.67 -7.49 0.74
C VAL A 85 2.57 -6.80 1.75
N HIS A 86 2.46 -7.21 3.01
CA HIS A 86 3.28 -6.74 4.12
C HIS A 86 4.53 -7.62 4.31
N GLU A 87 5.58 -7.05 4.88
CA GLU A 87 6.84 -7.74 5.17
C GLU A 87 6.68 -8.97 6.08
N GLU A 88 5.70 -8.95 6.99
CA GLU A 88 5.37 -10.08 7.88
C GLU A 88 4.72 -11.26 7.14
N GLY A 89 4.39 -11.10 5.85
CA GLY A 89 3.68 -12.10 5.05
C GLY A 89 2.17 -12.02 5.12
N THR A 90 1.61 -10.99 5.77
CA THR A 90 0.19 -10.66 5.65
C THR A 90 -0.08 -10.11 4.25
N VAL A 91 -1.04 -10.72 3.55
CA VAL A 91 -1.58 -10.24 2.27
C VAL A 91 -2.99 -9.74 2.53
N ALA A 92 -3.23 -8.46 2.25
CA ALA A 92 -4.53 -7.84 2.38
C ALA A 92 -5.05 -7.42 1.00
N VAL A 93 -6.32 -7.70 0.74
CA VAL A 93 -7.00 -7.35 -0.51
C VAL A 93 -8.02 -6.28 -0.23
N TYR A 94 -7.91 -5.17 -0.95
CA TYR A 94 -8.74 -3.98 -0.82
C TYR A 94 -9.64 -3.81 -2.05
N ASP A 95 -10.82 -3.24 -1.83
CA ASP A 95 -11.67 -2.75 -2.91
C ASP A 95 -11.27 -1.34 -3.35
N LEU A 96 -11.96 -0.83 -4.38
CA LEU A 96 -11.77 0.52 -4.94
C LEU A 96 -12.04 1.65 -3.94
N PHE A 97 -12.72 1.36 -2.84
CA PHE A 97 -13.06 2.30 -1.80
C PHE A 97 -12.08 2.24 -0.61
N GLY A 98 -10.97 1.50 -0.74
CA GLY A 98 -9.97 1.35 0.31
C GLY A 98 -10.40 0.44 1.45
N ARG A 99 -11.43 -0.39 1.25
CA ARG A 99 -11.94 -1.31 2.29
C ARG A 99 -11.29 -2.66 2.14
N VAL A 100 -10.85 -3.23 3.25
CA VAL A 100 -10.35 -4.61 3.29
C VAL A 100 -11.50 -5.55 2.98
N VAL A 101 -11.36 -6.31 1.89
CA VAL A 101 -12.30 -7.35 1.47
C VAL A 101 -11.97 -8.63 2.22
N PHE A 102 -10.68 -9.00 2.24
CA PHE A 102 -10.15 -10.11 3.01
C PHE A 102 -8.64 -9.97 3.19
N SER A 103 -8.10 -10.69 4.17
CA SER A 103 -6.67 -10.77 4.42
C SER A 103 -6.28 -12.18 4.85
N PHE A 104 -5.09 -12.64 4.45
CA PHE A 104 -4.55 -13.93 4.85
C PHE A 104 -3.03 -13.86 5.06
N LEU A 105 -2.51 -14.76 5.88
CA LEU A 105 -1.06 -14.95 6.04
C LEU A 105 -0.57 -15.98 5.02
N LEU A 106 0.55 -15.68 4.34
CA LEU A 106 1.12 -16.58 3.34
C LEU A 106 1.53 -17.93 3.96
N LEU A 107 2.28 -17.90 5.06
CA LEU A 107 2.69 -19.08 5.81
C LEU A 107 2.88 -18.71 7.30
N PRO A 108 2.69 -19.66 8.24
CA PRO A 108 3.03 -19.44 9.65
C PRO A 108 4.52 -19.09 9.86
N ILE A 109 5.39 -19.56 8.98
CA ILE A 109 6.83 -19.28 9.02
C ILE A 109 7.17 -17.83 8.67
N SER A 110 6.28 -17.12 7.97
CA SER A 110 6.48 -15.72 7.57
C SER A 110 6.56 -14.76 8.77
N GLN A 111 6.01 -15.16 9.92
CA GLN A 111 6.17 -14.41 11.18
C GLN A 111 7.63 -14.38 11.67
N HIS A 112 8.45 -15.35 11.25
CA HIS A 112 9.88 -15.40 11.56
C HIS A 112 10.77 -15.06 10.36
N LEU A 113 10.25 -15.17 9.14
CA LEU A 113 10.96 -14.86 7.89
C LEU A 113 10.27 -13.70 7.15
N LYS A 114 10.95 -12.56 7.14
CA LYS A 114 10.53 -11.35 6.43
C LYS A 114 10.43 -11.60 4.93
N VAL A 115 9.29 -11.22 4.34
CA VAL A 115 9.07 -11.20 2.88
C VAL A 115 9.85 -10.03 2.31
N LEU A 116 10.84 -10.29 1.46
CA LEU A 116 11.70 -9.25 0.89
C LEU A 116 11.06 -8.54 -0.31
N GLU A 117 10.38 -9.30 -1.16
CA GLU A 117 9.76 -8.81 -2.38
C GLU A 117 8.52 -9.63 -2.68
N ALA A 118 7.49 -8.97 -3.21
CA ALA A 118 6.30 -9.63 -3.70
C ALA A 118 5.86 -8.98 -5.01
N VAL A 119 5.63 -9.84 -6.02
CA VAL A 119 5.12 -9.45 -7.33
C VAL A 119 3.72 -10.02 -7.48
N VAL A 120 2.75 -9.13 -7.75
CA VAL A 120 1.36 -9.50 -8.06
C VAL A 120 1.22 -9.44 -9.57
N TRP A 121 0.85 -10.56 -10.18
CA TRP A 121 0.61 -10.65 -11.62
C TRP A 121 -0.88 -10.43 -11.91
N PRO A 122 -1.23 -9.65 -12.95
CA PRO A 122 -2.62 -9.47 -13.39
C PRO A 122 -3.20 -10.72 -14.05
#